data_AF-A0A2K8M7Z6-F1
#
_entry.id   AF-A0A2K8M7Z6-F1
#
_cell.length_a   1.000
_cell.length_b   1.000
_cell.length_c   1.000
_cell.angle_alpha   90.00
_cell.angle_beta   90.00
_cell.angle_gamma   90.00
#
_symmetry.space_group_name_H-M   'P 1'
#
loop_
_entity.id
_entity.type
_entity.pdbx_description
1 polymer ?
#
loop_
_entity_poly.entity_id
_entity_poly.type
_entity_poly.pdbx_seq_one_letter_code
_entity_poly.pdbx_strand_id
1 'polypeptide(L)'
;MDDTGFGFDLDGNLGFVVIACAAGEPTGLRSNDFDLVEGPVQDETDGRYWGWTVKRHEGVSFESGTVRAVWTCGGKPTDGGQLPPAGGAGAGSAGTTGGNGNSQVKYAPKHGVETGFGGMAA
;
A
#
# COMPACT_ATOMS: atom_id res chain seq x y z
N MET A 1 -2.79 7.83 -10.42
CA MET A 1 -3.74 8.38 -9.44
C MET A 1 -2.92 8.68 -8.21
N ASP A 2 -2.91 9.93 -7.82
CA ASP A 2 -2.26 10.41 -6.60
C ASP A 2 -3.27 10.31 -5.46
N ASP A 3 -2.80 10.18 -4.23
CA ASP A 3 -3.61 10.11 -3.01
C ASP A 3 -4.56 8.89 -2.96
N THR A 4 -4.13 7.75 -3.50
CA THR A 4 -4.88 6.48 -3.48
C THR A 4 -4.15 5.43 -2.65
N GLY A 5 -4.88 4.55 -1.97
CA GLY A 5 -4.31 3.45 -1.20
C GLY A 5 -4.89 2.09 -1.57
N PHE A 6 -4.16 1.03 -1.28
CA PHE A 6 -4.53 -0.37 -1.53
C PHE A 6 -4.07 -1.24 -0.36
N GLY A 7 -4.71 -2.40 -0.19
CA GLY A 7 -4.33 -3.37 0.83
C GLY A 7 -4.17 -4.79 0.30
N PHE A 8 -3.37 -5.57 1.02
CA PHE A 8 -3.10 -6.98 0.79
C PHE A 8 -3.26 -7.73 2.10
N ASP A 9 -3.95 -8.87 2.06
CA ASP A 9 -4.01 -9.79 3.19
C ASP A 9 -2.78 -10.72 3.14
N LEU A 10 -2.05 -10.82 4.27
CA LEU A 10 -0.94 -11.75 4.48
C LEU A 10 -1.34 -12.80 5.54
N ASP A 11 -0.55 -13.85 5.73
CA ASP A 11 -0.83 -14.85 6.76
C ASP A 11 -0.83 -14.27 8.19
N GLY A 12 -1.56 -14.92 9.11
CA GLY A 12 -1.49 -14.62 10.55
C GLY A 12 -2.01 -13.23 10.95
N ASN A 13 -3.09 -12.74 10.33
CA ASN A 13 -3.66 -11.40 10.50
C ASN A 13 -2.72 -10.25 10.09
N LEU A 14 -1.59 -10.54 9.46
CA LEU A 14 -0.76 -9.49 8.87
C LEU A 14 -1.38 -9.01 7.56
N GLY A 15 -1.06 -7.79 7.17
CA GLY A 15 -1.42 -7.23 5.89
C GLY A 15 -0.35 -6.26 5.42
N PHE A 16 -0.46 -5.85 4.17
CA PHE A 16 0.39 -4.82 3.60
C PHE A 16 -0.49 -3.71 3.05
N VAL A 17 -0.19 -2.46 3.39
CA VAL A 17 -0.90 -1.28 2.88
C VAL A 17 0.05 -0.51 1.98
N VAL A 18 -0.40 -0.14 0.79
CA VAL A 18 0.35 0.67 -0.16
C VAL A 18 -0.39 1.96 -0.42
N ILE A 19 0.30 3.10 -0.32
CA ILE A 19 -0.25 4.42 -0.60
C ILE A 19 0.57 5.08 -1.70
N ALA A 20 -0.12 5.52 -2.75
CA ALA A 20 0.45 6.31 -3.82
C ALA A 20 0.41 7.80 -3.43
N CYS A 21 1.59 8.38 -3.22
CA CYS A 21 1.80 9.75 -2.80
C CYS A 21 2.96 10.37 -3.59
N ALA A 22 2.67 11.09 -4.68
CA ALA A 22 3.73 11.73 -5.49
C ALA A 22 4.38 12.94 -4.81
N ALA A 23 3.76 13.50 -3.77
CA ALA A 23 4.29 14.63 -3.02
C ALA A 23 5.38 14.25 -2.01
N GLY A 24 5.69 12.95 -1.86
CA GLY A 24 6.66 12.42 -0.91
C GLY A 24 6.02 11.47 0.10
N GLU A 25 6.73 11.20 1.19
CA GLU A 25 6.26 10.28 2.24
C GLU A 25 4.92 10.73 2.82
N PRO A 26 3.87 9.90 2.79
CA PRO A 26 2.62 10.24 3.43
C PRO A 26 2.76 10.14 4.95
N THR A 27 2.06 11.03 5.64
CA THR A 27 2.12 11.16 7.09
C THR A 27 0.77 10.89 7.73
N GLY A 28 0.77 10.55 9.03
CA GLY A 28 -0.46 10.40 9.80
C GLY A 28 -1.37 9.25 9.38
N LEU A 29 -0.81 8.20 8.75
CA LEU A 29 -1.57 7.00 8.41
C LEU A 29 -2.19 6.38 9.66
N ARG A 30 -3.53 6.25 9.69
CA ARG A 30 -4.29 5.61 10.77
C ARG A 30 -5.51 4.89 10.21
N SER A 31 -5.92 3.83 10.88
CA SER A 31 -7.13 3.07 10.61
C SER A 31 -7.75 2.58 11.92
N ASN A 32 -9.04 2.27 11.89
CA ASN A 32 -9.73 1.55 12.98
C ASN A 32 -9.75 0.03 12.75
N ASP A 33 -9.28 -0.43 11.58
CA ASP A 33 -9.38 -1.83 11.14
C ASP A 33 -8.03 -2.57 11.26
N PHE A 34 -6.93 -1.84 11.43
CA PHE A 34 -5.59 -2.39 11.58
C PHE A 34 -4.66 -1.45 12.35
N ASP A 35 -3.58 -2.03 12.90
CA ASP A 35 -2.47 -1.31 13.50
C ASP A 35 -1.23 -1.34 12.60
N LEU A 36 -0.47 -0.23 12.56
CA LEU A 36 0.81 -0.20 11.86
C LEU A 36 1.85 -1.00 12.65
N VAL A 37 2.59 -1.87 11.95
CA VAL A 37 3.67 -2.68 12.53
C VAL A 37 5.02 -2.16 12.07
N GLU A 38 5.18 -1.95 10.76
CA GLU A 38 6.45 -1.54 10.15
C GLU A 38 6.19 -0.61 8.94
N GLY A 39 7.18 0.22 8.60
CA GLY A 39 7.15 1.20 7.53
C GLY A 39 7.14 2.64 8.06
N PRO A 40 7.07 3.65 7.17
CA PRO A 40 6.99 3.53 5.71
C PRO A 40 8.25 2.95 5.08
N VAL A 41 8.07 2.15 4.02
CA VAL A 41 9.13 1.79 3.07
C VAL A 41 8.76 2.37 1.70
N GLN A 42 9.65 3.13 1.09
CA GLN A 42 9.47 3.64 -0.26
C GLN A 42 9.74 2.54 -1.28
N ASP A 43 8.90 2.42 -2.31
CA ASP A 43 9.22 1.57 -3.45
C ASP A 43 10.41 2.15 -4.24
N GLU A 44 11.45 1.34 -4.43
CA GLU A 44 12.70 1.77 -5.08
C GLU A 44 12.56 1.94 -6.60
N THR A 45 11.53 1.37 -7.21
CA THR A 45 11.29 1.44 -8.66
C THR A 45 10.38 2.62 -9.03
N ASP A 46 9.46 2.99 -8.13
CA ASP A 46 8.57 4.13 -8.27
C ASP A 46 8.39 4.81 -6.91
N GLY A 47 9.15 5.88 -6.70
CA GLY A 47 9.17 6.65 -5.45
C GLY A 47 7.86 7.33 -5.05
N ARG A 48 6.79 7.15 -5.82
CA ARG A 48 5.44 7.57 -5.43
C ARG A 48 4.76 6.56 -4.52
N TYR A 49 5.20 5.30 -4.48
CA TYR A 49 4.55 4.29 -3.64
C TYR A 49 5.27 4.12 -2.32
N TRP A 50 4.47 4.03 -1.27
CA TRP A 50 4.92 3.86 0.10
C TRP A 50 4.15 2.69 0.71
N GLY A 51 4.86 1.81 1.40
CA GLY A 51 4.33 0.58 1.98
C GLY A 51 4.42 0.53 3.51
N TRP A 52 3.44 -0.08 4.15
CA TRP A 52 3.45 -0.46 5.56
C TRP A 52 3.05 -1.89 5.74
N THR A 53 3.76 -2.59 6.62
CA THR A 53 3.27 -3.83 7.20
C THR A 53 2.30 -3.48 8.31
N VAL A 54 1.11 -4.05 8.29
CA VAL A 54 0.05 -3.80 9.25
C VAL A 54 -0.42 -5.09 9.89
N LYS A 55 -0.95 -5.00 11.11
CA LYS A 55 -1.66 -6.07 11.77
C LYS A 55 -3.15 -5.77 11.72
N ARG A 56 -3.87 -6.53 10.91
CA ARG A 56 -5.33 -6.47 10.82
C ARG A 56 -5.96 -6.89 12.14
N HIS A 57 -7.04 -6.23 12.52
CA HIS A 57 -7.88 -6.67 13.62
C HIS A 57 -8.63 -7.95 13.25
N GLU A 58 -9.18 -8.62 14.26
CA GLU A 58 -9.86 -9.90 14.05
C GLU A 58 -11.05 -9.74 13.09
N GLY A 59 -11.13 -10.63 12.09
CA GLY A 59 -12.21 -10.62 11.08
C GLY A 59 -12.07 -9.54 9.99
N VAL A 60 -11.03 -8.70 10.05
CA VAL A 60 -10.75 -7.70 9.01
C VAL A 60 -9.97 -8.33 7.86
N SER A 61 -10.41 -8.05 6.63
CA SER A 61 -9.71 -8.42 5.40
C SER A 61 -9.83 -7.32 4.37
N PHE A 62 -8.74 -7.04 3.66
CA PHE A 62 -8.75 -6.09 2.55
C PHE A 62 -9.60 -6.57 1.38
N GLU A 63 -9.73 -7.89 1.18
CA GLU A 63 -10.63 -8.47 0.17
C GLU A 63 -12.11 -8.10 0.38
N SER A 64 -12.52 -7.80 1.61
CA SER A 64 -13.86 -7.28 1.90
C SER A 64 -14.13 -5.93 1.21
N GLY A 65 -13.07 -5.17 0.91
CA GLY A 65 -13.18 -3.81 0.37
C GLY A 65 -13.78 -2.81 1.35
N THR A 66 -13.95 -3.14 2.63
CA THR A 66 -14.57 -2.25 3.63
C THR A 66 -13.56 -1.49 4.48
N VAL A 67 -12.29 -1.89 4.42
CA VAL A 67 -11.20 -1.30 5.20
C VAL A 67 -11.01 0.16 4.82
N ARG A 68 -10.92 1.02 5.85
CA ARG A 68 -10.73 2.46 5.68
C ARG A 68 -9.50 2.94 6.43
N ALA A 69 -8.81 3.91 5.86
CA ALA A 69 -7.69 4.59 6.50
C ALA A 69 -7.70 6.08 6.18
N VAL A 70 -7.11 6.86 7.07
CA VAL A 70 -6.80 8.27 6.84
C VAL A 70 -5.29 8.40 6.72
N TRP A 71 -4.82 9.25 5.81
CA TRP A 71 -3.41 9.62 5.70
C TRP A 71 -3.32 11.06 5.20
N THR A 72 -2.11 11.59 5.07
CA THR A 72 -1.87 12.93 4.54
C THR A 72 -0.79 12.88 3.49
N CYS A 73 -1.09 13.37 2.29
CA CYS A 73 -0.17 13.47 1.18
C CYS A 73 0.10 14.92 0.81
N GLY A 74 1.36 15.35 0.84
CA GLY A 74 1.72 16.74 0.48
C GLY A 74 0.95 17.80 1.28
N GLY A 75 0.62 17.52 2.55
CA GLY A 75 -0.17 18.40 3.41
C GLY A 75 -1.69 18.34 3.21
N LYS A 76 -2.19 17.45 2.35
CA LYS A 76 -3.62 17.23 2.12
C LYS A 76 -4.08 15.94 2.82
N PRO A 77 -4.93 16.02 3.85
CA PRO A 77 -5.47 14.84 4.50
C PRO A 77 -6.52 14.15 3.61
N THR A 78 -6.52 12.83 3.63
CA THR A 78 -7.55 12.00 3.00
C THR A 78 -8.77 11.87 3.92
N ASP A 79 -9.97 12.04 3.36
CA ASP A 79 -11.24 11.91 4.10
C ASP A 79 -11.67 10.44 4.25
N GLY A 80 -10.87 9.65 4.97
CA GLY A 80 -11.19 8.24 5.25
C GLY A 80 -11.20 7.37 3.98
N GLY A 81 -10.08 7.40 3.26
CA GLY A 81 -9.86 6.64 2.03
C GLY A 81 -10.08 5.15 2.20
N GLN A 82 -10.86 4.57 1.30
CA GLN A 82 -11.07 3.13 1.23
C GLN A 82 -9.80 2.46 0.69
N LEU A 83 -9.42 1.33 1.29
CA LEU A 83 -8.29 0.51 0.86
C LEU A 83 -8.82 -0.76 0.20
N PRO A 84 -9.13 -0.72 -1.12
CA PRO A 84 -9.55 -1.91 -1.85
C PRO A 84 -8.41 -2.94 -1.91
N PRO A 85 -8.74 -4.22 -2.16
CA PRO A 85 -7.73 -5.23 -2.39
C PRO A 85 -6.93 -4.88 -3.64
N ALA A 86 -5.61 -4.94 -3.55
CA ALA A 86 -4.74 -4.72 -4.68
C ALA A 86 -4.97 -5.79 -5.76
N GLY A 87 -5.64 -5.42 -6.84
CA GLY A 87 -6.03 -6.31 -7.94
C GLY A 87 -7.55 -6.49 -8.12
N GLY A 88 -8.39 -5.91 -7.25
CA GLY A 88 -9.85 -5.89 -7.41
C GLY A 88 -10.33 -4.81 -8.38
N ALA A 89 -11.51 -5.01 -8.98
CA ALA A 89 -12.12 -4.10 -9.97
C ALA A 89 -12.44 -2.67 -9.45
N GLY A 90 -12.28 -2.41 -8.15
CA GLY A 90 -12.39 -1.10 -7.51
C GLY A 90 -11.05 -0.41 -7.23
N ALA A 91 -9.92 -1.00 -7.66
CA ALA A 91 -8.62 -0.34 -7.66
C ALA A 91 -8.66 0.79 -8.71
N GLY A 92 -9.11 1.97 -8.27
CA GLY A 92 -9.06 3.20 -9.03
C GLY A 92 -7.69 3.32 -9.69
N SER A 93 -7.72 3.35 -11.02
CA SER A 93 -6.58 3.15 -11.90
C SER A 93 -5.36 3.97 -11.50
N ALA A 94 -4.36 3.33 -10.90
CA ALA A 94 -2.98 3.77 -11.05
C ALA A 94 -2.58 3.58 -12.53
N GLY A 95 -3.07 4.47 -13.40
CA GLY A 95 -2.69 4.62 -14.80
C GLY A 95 -2.69 3.35 -15.63
N THR A 96 -3.87 2.85 -16.01
CA THR A 96 -4.01 2.16 -17.31
C THR A 96 -4.67 3.12 -18.29
N THR A 97 -3.92 4.10 -18.80
CA THR A 97 -4.26 4.61 -20.14
C THR A 97 -3.90 3.50 -21.10
N GLY A 98 -4.91 2.77 -21.57
CA GLY A 98 -4.73 1.75 -22.58
C GLY A 98 -5.81 0.70 -22.46
N GLY A 99 -6.83 0.83 -23.29
CA GLY A 99 -7.79 -0.24 -23.50
C GLY A 99 -7.12 -1.52 -23.98
N ASN A 100 -7.90 -2.59 -23.88
CA ASN A 100 -7.64 -3.95 -24.35
C ASN A 100 -6.91 -4.85 -23.37
N GLY A 101 -7.45 -6.06 -23.25
CA GLY A 101 -7.16 -7.01 -22.20
C GLY A 101 -5.74 -7.56 -22.22
N ASN A 102 -5.48 -8.38 -21.20
CA ASN A 102 -4.28 -9.17 -20.99
C ASN A 102 -3.04 -8.37 -20.64
N SER A 103 -2.95 -7.89 -19.39
CA SER A 103 -1.71 -7.87 -18.60
C SER A 103 -2.03 -7.50 -17.16
N GLN A 104 -2.59 -8.49 -16.43
CA GLN A 104 -2.63 -8.45 -14.97
C GLN A 104 -1.19 -8.58 -14.48
N VAL A 105 -0.55 -7.47 -14.10
CA VAL A 105 0.74 -7.51 -13.41
C VAL A 105 0.51 -8.18 -12.06
N LYS A 106 0.86 -9.47 -11.98
CA LYS A 106 0.94 -10.20 -10.72
C LYS A 106 1.91 -9.45 -9.82
N TYR A 107 1.40 -8.74 -8.81
CA TYR A 107 2.19 -8.40 -7.64
C TYR A 107 2.45 -9.72 -6.89
N ALA A 108 3.48 -10.42 -7.34
CA ALA A 108 4.10 -11.49 -6.59
C ALA A 108 5.28 -10.86 -5.85
N PRO A 109 5.27 -10.79 -4.50
CA PRO A 109 6.48 -10.42 -3.77
C PRO A 109 7.55 -11.44 -4.18
N LYS A 110 8.53 -10.98 -4.97
CA LYS A 110 9.65 -11.83 -5.34
C LYS A 110 10.48 -12.01 -4.08
N HIS A 111 10.43 -13.25 -3.58
CA HIS A 111 11.38 -13.86 -2.68
C HIS A 111 12.75 -13.17 -2.73
N GLY A 112 13.16 -12.58 -1.61
CA GLY A 112 14.40 -11.82 -1.50
C GLY A 112 14.57 -11.27 -0.09
N VAL A 113 14.70 -12.15 0.90
CA VAL A 113 15.45 -11.79 2.10
C VAL A 113 16.91 -11.64 1.66
N GLU A 114 17.28 -10.44 1.23
CA GLU A 114 18.67 -10.03 1.16
C GLU A 114 18.86 -9.00 2.28
N THR A 115 19.38 -9.49 3.39
CA THR A 115 19.91 -8.69 4.48
C THR A 115 21.05 -7.81 3.96
N GLY A 116 20.71 -6.68 3.35
CA GLY A 116 21.63 -5.66 2.85
C GLY A 116 21.96 -4.62 3.92
N PHE A 117 22.46 -5.06 5.07
CA PHE A 117 23.14 -4.15 6.00
C PHE A 117 24.54 -3.88 5.45
N GLY A 118 24.85 -2.62 5.13
CA GLY A 118 26.22 -2.12 5.13
C GLY A 118 26.88 -1.88 3.78
N GLY A 119 26.35 -0.92 3.01
CA GLY A 119 27.17 -0.14 2.10
C GLY A 119 27.68 1.12 2.81
N MET A 120 28.68 0.99 3.67
CA MET A 120 29.52 2.14 4.07
C MET A 120 30.85 2.04 3.36
N ALA A 121 31.11 3.05 2.53
CA ALA A 121 32.39 3.32 1.92
C ALA A 121 33.46 3.61 3.01
N ALA A 122 34.65 3.06 2.80
CA ALA A 122 35.95 3.67 3.13
C ALA A 122 37.00 3.11 2.17
#